data_AF-A0A958GFT6-F1
#
_entry.id   AF-A0A958GFT6-F1
#
_cell.length_a   1.000
_cell.length_b   1.000
_cell.length_c   1.000
_cell.angle_alpha   90.00
_cell.angle_beta   90.00
_cell.angle_gamma   90.00
#
_symmetry.space_group_name_H-M   'P 1'
#
loop_
_entity.id
_entity.type
_entity.pdbx_description
1 polymer ?
#
loop_
_entity_poly.entity_id
_entity_poly.type
_entity_poly.pdbx_seq_one_letter_code
_entity_poly.pdbx_strand_id
1 'polypeptide(L)'
;LVKVRIPRTVYILAVAGARCGFVASRANLTNFSSSFFVSRLSDDEFENESRIFRSMINDAMSLTSNSKAARFYAPLENQLEAVKLLKNNPEKIAVVWGSKRWLSISFRHKESQSLAQIGVNDKYISLNPYEVILSVPVVGLSYKPARDTALFIANLIEAQINLDASDAADNFKAAGSIYATWTSFSHRAYPWWQVGNINLLQGLKSDSYESGLINCAIDAYKYAARQLRYADNPELLSAITNNLAVAYMAKLSIEAKKEYKKLARKKFSAAKDISNRPNRYGIKLRAQRIAARNLKRLREENVFKGEGLKRKGKHLKATKAFKNKTKKQLR
;
A
#
# COMPACT_ATOMS: atom_id res chain seq x y z
N LEU A 1 -2.93 3.44 65.39
CA LEU A 1 -2.89 2.86 64.03
C LEU A 1 -2.64 1.36 64.13
N VAL A 2 -3.70 0.55 64.01
CA VAL A 2 -3.57 -0.92 64.06
C VAL A 2 -2.94 -1.39 62.76
N LYS A 3 -1.71 -1.92 62.82
CA LYS A 3 -1.06 -2.58 61.68
C LYS A 3 -1.74 -3.94 61.44
N VAL A 4 -2.70 -3.97 60.53
CA VAL A 4 -3.27 -5.22 60.02
C VAL A 4 -2.17 -5.96 59.25
N ARG A 5 -1.63 -7.02 59.85
CA ARG A 5 -0.68 -7.91 59.17
C ARG A 5 -1.49 -8.88 58.30
N ILE A 6 -1.47 -8.64 56.99
CA ILE A 6 -2.02 -9.58 56.02
C ILE A 6 -1.16 -10.86 56.07
N PRO A 7 -1.75 -12.04 56.32
CA PRO A 7 -1.02 -13.29 56.32
C PRO A 7 -0.29 -13.48 54.98
N ARG A 8 0.99 -13.90 55.02
CA ARG A 8 1.82 -14.08 53.81
C ARG A 8 1.18 -15.01 52.79
N THR A 9 0.42 -16.00 53.24
CA THR A 9 -0.36 -16.94 52.42
C THR A 9 -1.39 -16.23 51.55
N VAL A 10 -2.11 -15.26 52.08
CA VAL A 10 -3.11 -14.46 51.34
C VAL A 10 -2.44 -13.60 50.27
N TYR A 11 -1.29 -13.00 50.59
CA TYR A 11 -0.52 -12.22 49.62
C TYR A 11 0.02 -13.09 48.47
N ILE A 12 0.58 -14.26 48.80
CA ILE A 12 1.10 -15.20 47.80
C ILE A 12 -0.04 -15.69 46.88
N LEU A 13 -1.21 -16.02 47.43
CA LEU A 13 -2.38 -16.41 46.66
C LEU A 13 -2.90 -15.27 45.77
N ALA A 14 -2.90 -14.03 46.24
CA ALA A 14 -3.29 -12.87 45.45
C ALA A 14 -2.32 -12.61 44.29
N VAL A 15 -1.01 -12.70 44.53
CA VAL A 15 0.02 -12.55 43.49
C VAL A 15 -0.02 -13.71 42.49
N ALA A 16 -0.19 -14.95 42.97
CA ALA A 16 -0.33 -16.12 42.13
C ALA A 16 -1.61 -16.04 41.29
N GLY A 17 -2.75 -15.67 41.87
CA GLY A 17 -4.01 -15.45 41.17
C GLY A 17 -3.91 -14.32 40.12
N ALA A 18 -3.26 -13.21 40.45
CA ALA A 18 -3.00 -12.13 39.50
C ALA A 18 -2.09 -12.59 38.34
N ARG A 19 -1.05 -13.39 38.63
CA ARG A 19 -0.18 -13.97 37.59
C ARG A 19 -0.90 -15.00 36.74
N CYS A 20 -1.68 -15.91 37.33
CA CYS A 20 -2.48 -16.89 36.62
C CYS A 20 -3.55 -16.20 35.76
N GLY A 21 -4.23 -15.17 36.27
CA GLY A 21 -5.15 -14.34 35.49
C GLY A 21 -4.47 -13.62 34.34
N PHE A 22 -3.27 -13.06 34.57
CA PHE A 22 -2.47 -12.42 33.52
C PHE A 22 -2.02 -13.42 32.44
N VAL A 23 -1.54 -14.61 32.84
CA VAL A 23 -1.13 -15.68 31.92
C VAL A 23 -2.32 -16.27 31.17
N ALA A 24 -3.44 -16.56 31.83
CA ALA A 24 -4.65 -17.06 31.20
C ALA A 24 -5.25 -16.04 30.22
N SER A 25 -5.23 -14.74 30.56
CA SER A 25 -5.63 -13.67 29.63
C SER A 25 -4.73 -13.61 28.39
N ARG A 26 -3.46 -14.03 28.51
CA ARG A 26 -2.53 -14.17 27.38
C ARG A 26 -2.67 -15.50 26.62
N ALA A 27 -2.97 -16.61 27.30
CA ALA A 27 -3.15 -17.92 26.68
C ALA A 27 -4.50 -18.03 25.93
N ASN A 28 -5.56 -17.36 26.39
CA ASN A 28 -6.80 -17.27 25.60
C ASN A 28 -6.66 -16.39 24.34
N LEU A 29 -5.55 -15.64 24.21
CA LEU A 29 -5.19 -14.94 22.98
C LEU A 29 -4.41 -15.82 21.98
N THR A 30 -3.92 -17.01 22.36
CA THR A 30 -3.11 -17.87 21.47
C THR A 30 -3.92 -18.87 20.65
N ASN A 31 -5.17 -19.17 21.03
CA ASN A 31 -6.02 -20.11 20.27
C ASN A 31 -6.85 -19.47 19.14
N PHE A 32 -6.84 -18.14 19.02
CA PHE A 32 -7.31 -17.42 17.83
C PHE A 32 -6.14 -16.58 17.31
N SER A 33 -5.60 -16.91 16.14
CA SER A 33 -4.54 -16.12 15.51
C SER A 33 -5.10 -14.77 15.06
N SER A 34 -5.13 -13.81 15.99
CA SER A 34 -5.54 -12.45 15.67
C SER A 34 -4.65 -11.89 14.56
N SER A 35 -5.24 -11.43 13.47
CA SER A 35 -4.50 -11.04 12.26
C SER A 35 -4.00 -9.59 12.31
N PHE A 36 -4.62 -8.77 13.17
CA PHE A 36 -4.27 -7.35 13.33
C PHE A 36 -4.65 -6.83 14.72
N PHE A 37 -4.16 -5.64 15.07
CA PHE A 37 -4.47 -4.97 16.34
C PHE A 37 -5.47 -3.82 16.17
N VAL A 38 -6.28 -3.61 17.21
CA VAL A 38 -7.01 -2.36 17.47
C VAL A 38 -6.47 -1.78 18.78
N SER A 39 -5.83 -0.63 18.69
CA SER A 39 -5.31 0.14 19.82
C SER A 39 -6.44 0.87 20.55
N ARG A 40 -6.29 1.03 21.87
CA ARG A 40 -7.13 1.94 22.65
C ARG A 40 -7.10 3.34 22.02
N LEU A 41 -8.25 3.93 21.75
CA LEU A 41 -8.33 5.29 21.22
C LEU A 41 -7.73 6.27 22.23
N SER A 42 -7.00 7.29 21.76
CA SER A 42 -6.25 8.22 22.60
C SER A 42 -7.13 9.03 23.55
N ASP A 43 -8.38 9.28 23.18
CA ASP A 43 -9.42 9.99 23.93
C ASP A 43 -10.48 9.04 24.53
N ASP A 44 -10.13 7.76 24.72
CA ASP A 44 -10.98 6.72 25.31
C ASP A 44 -10.37 6.13 26.59
N GLU A 45 -10.29 6.96 27.63
CA GLU A 45 -9.64 6.61 28.90
C GLU A 45 -10.12 5.27 29.47
N PHE A 46 -11.45 5.07 29.47
CA PHE A 46 -12.11 3.87 29.99
C PHE A 46 -12.25 2.71 28.98
N GLU A 47 -11.74 2.87 27.75
CA GLU A 47 -11.79 1.87 26.68
C GLU A 47 -13.21 1.41 26.26
N ASN A 48 -14.25 2.16 26.60
CA ASN A 48 -15.62 1.76 26.30
C ASN A 48 -15.87 1.75 24.79
N GLU A 49 -15.50 2.82 24.08
CA GLU A 49 -15.71 2.93 22.64
C GLU A 49 -14.78 2.00 21.86
N SER A 50 -13.52 1.86 22.29
CA SER A 50 -12.53 1.00 21.65
C SER A 50 -12.92 -0.47 21.75
N ARG A 51 -13.46 -0.89 22.91
CA ARG A 51 -13.99 -2.24 23.12
C ARG A 51 -15.19 -2.52 22.23
N ILE A 52 -16.17 -1.62 22.21
CA ILE A 52 -17.37 -1.76 21.38
C ILE A 52 -16.98 -1.81 19.90
N PHE A 53 -16.12 -0.90 19.46
CA PHE A 53 -15.67 -0.83 18.07
C PHE A 53 -14.93 -2.09 17.62
N ARG A 54 -14.02 -2.61 18.46
CA ARG A 54 -13.34 -3.88 18.19
C ARG A 54 -14.32 -5.06 18.13
N SER A 55 -15.35 -5.07 18.98
CA SER A 55 -16.42 -6.08 18.89
C SER A 55 -17.13 -5.99 17.54
N MET A 56 -17.55 -4.79 17.13
CA MET A 56 -18.21 -4.58 15.84
C MET A 56 -17.36 -5.05 14.66
N ILE A 57 -16.04 -4.82 14.68
CA ILE A 57 -15.14 -5.33 13.64
C ILE A 57 -15.10 -6.86 13.66
N ASN A 58 -14.94 -7.47 14.84
CA ASN A 58 -14.93 -8.93 14.98
C ASN A 58 -16.24 -9.57 14.53
N ASP A 59 -17.37 -8.95 14.86
CA ASP A 59 -18.69 -9.42 14.45
C ASP A 59 -18.81 -9.38 12.92
N ALA A 60 -18.37 -8.28 12.29
CA ALA A 60 -18.33 -8.16 10.83
C ALA A 60 -17.39 -9.18 10.17
N MET A 61 -16.22 -9.46 10.77
CA MET A 61 -15.26 -10.44 10.23
C MET A 61 -15.67 -11.90 10.48
N SER A 62 -16.46 -12.18 11.52
CA SER A 62 -16.86 -13.55 11.88
C SER A 62 -17.72 -14.23 10.82
N LEU A 63 -18.36 -13.44 9.95
CA LEU A 63 -19.19 -13.93 8.86
C LEU A 63 -18.37 -14.46 7.68
N THR A 64 -17.10 -14.06 7.57
CA THR A 64 -16.31 -14.23 6.34
C THR A 64 -14.94 -14.86 6.59
N SER A 65 -14.38 -14.72 7.81
CA SER A 65 -13.06 -15.24 8.13
C SER A 65 -12.93 -15.73 9.57
N ASN A 66 -11.96 -16.62 9.82
CA ASN A 66 -11.57 -17.03 11.18
C ASN A 66 -10.66 -16.00 11.88
N SER A 67 -10.41 -14.87 11.24
CA SER A 67 -9.51 -13.83 11.71
C SER A 67 -10.19 -12.88 12.69
N LYS A 68 -9.45 -12.46 13.71
CA LYS A 68 -9.95 -11.54 14.75
C LYS A 68 -9.02 -10.36 14.99
N ALA A 69 -9.62 -9.25 15.40
CA ALA A 69 -8.96 -8.07 15.92
C ALA A 69 -8.51 -8.29 17.38
N ALA A 70 -7.20 -8.24 17.63
CA ALA A 70 -6.66 -8.25 18.99
C ALA A 70 -6.67 -6.86 19.62
N ARG A 71 -6.79 -6.82 20.95
CA ARG A 71 -6.64 -5.60 21.74
C ARG A 71 -5.18 -5.19 21.81
N PHE A 72 -4.89 -3.92 21.63
CA PHE A 72 -3.65 -3.30 22.07
C PHE A 72 -3.96 -2.23 23.12
N TYR A 73 -3.47 -2.44 24.34
CA TYR A 73 -3.91 -1.70 25.54
C TYR A 73 -3.46 -0.23 25.55
N ALA A 74 -2.30 0.07 24.98
CA ALA A 74 -1.78 1.42 24.96
C ALA A 74 -2.38 2.21 23.78
N PRO A 75 -2.65 3.51 23.96
CA PRO A 75 -2.97 4.38 22.83
C PRO A 75 -1.73 4.55 21.97
N LEU A 76 -1.92 4.60 20.66
CA LEU A 76 -0.90 4.99 19.69
C LEU A 76 -1.29 6.36 19.15
N GLU A 77 -0.38 7.33 19.24
CA GLU A 77 -0.66 8.72 18.87
C GLU A 77 -0.16 9.06 17.47
N ASN A 78 0.78 8.27 16.96
CA ASN A 78 1.42 8.54 15.68
C ASN A 78 1.84 7.27 14.94
N GLN A 79 2.17 7.46 13.67
CA GLN A 79 2.57 6.35 12.79
C GLN A 79 3.88 5.69 13.24
N LEU A 80 4.83 6.44 13.79
CA LEU A 80 6.13 5.88 14.17
C LEU A 80 5.95 4.80 15.25
N GLU A 81 5.07 5.04 16.21
CA GLU A 81 4.68 4.05 17.23
C GLU A 81 3.99 2.83 16.60
N ALA A 82 3.03 3.06 15.69
CA ALA A 82 2.34 1.99 14.98
C ALA A 82 3.30 1.11 14.17
N VAL A 83 4.28 1.71 13.49
CA VAL A 83 5.32 0.98 12.73
C VAL A 83 6.25 0.22 13.68
N LYS A 84 6.64 0.82 14.82
CA LYS A 84 7.44 0.14 15.84
C LYS A 84 6.70 -1.08 16.40
N LEU A 85 5.40 -0.95 16.66
CA LEU A 85 4.56 -2.05 17.11
C LEU A 85 4.52 -3.19 16.07
N LEU A 86 4.27 -2.88 14.80
CA LEU A 86 4.22 -3.88 13.72
C LEU A 86 5.58 -4.55 13.46
N LYS A 87 6.69 -3.84 13.65
CA LYS A 87 8.03 -4.43 13.58
C LYS A 87 8.27 -5.45 14.69
N ASN A 88 7.74 -5.18 15.88
CA ASN A 88 7.87 -6.06 17.04
C ASN A 88 6.88 -7.24 17.03
N ASN A 89 5.87 -7.21 16.17
CA ASN A 89 4.83 -8.24 16.06
C ASN A 89 4.67 -8.63 14.58
N PRO A 90 5.67 -9.34 14.00
CA PRO A 90 5.74 -9.59 12.56
C PRO A 90 4.56 -10.41 12.05
N GLU A 91 3.89 -11.20 12.89
CA GLU A 91 2.70 -11.98 12.54
C GLU A 91 1.45 -11.12 12.29
N LYS A 92 1.45 -9.84 12.69
CA LYS A 92 0.32 -8.93 12.48
C LYS A 92 0.44 -8.19 11.16
N ILE A 93 -0.66 -8.13 10.41
CA ILE A 93 -0.69 -7.46 9.11
C ILE A 93 -0.97 -5.95 9.20
N ALA A 94 -1.61 -5.51 10.28
CA ALA A 94 -2.00 -4.11 10.45
C ALA A 94 -2.25 -3.75 11.93
N VAL A 95 -2.37 -2.44 12.18
CA VAL A 95 -2.89 -1.87 13.42
C VAL A 95 -3.80 -0.70 13.11
N VAL A 96 -4.96 -0.67 13.77
CA VAL A 96 -5.90 0.46 13.79
C VAL A 96 -5.65 1.27 15.06
N TRP A 97 -5.51 2.58 14.92
CA TRP A 97 -5.19 3.51 16.01
C TRP A 97 -5.78 4.90 15.76
N GLY A 98 -5.73 5.80 16.76
CA GLY A 98 -6.22 7.17 16.64
C GLY A 98 -7.12 7.57 17.78
N SER A 99 -8.20 8.31 17.48
CA SER A 99 -9.14 8.92 18.42
C SER A 99 -10.60 8.61 18.03
N LYS A 100 -11.56 8.97 18.89
CA LYS A 100 -13.02 8.90 18.63
C LYS A 100 -13.48 9.82 17.50
N ARG A 101 -12.62 10.72 17.02
CA ARG A 101 -12.88 11.54 15.83
C ARG A 101 -12.26 10.95 14.58
N TRP A 102 -11.03 10.45 14.68
CA TRP A 102 -10.22 10.08 13.54
C TRP A 102 -9.38 8.84 13.81
N LEU A 103 -9.51 7.86 12.92
CA LEU A 103 -8.73 6.63 12.91
C LEU A 103 -7.68 6.67 11.81
N SER A 104 -6.62 5.94 12.06
CA SER A 104 -5.57 5.62 11.11
C SER A 104 -5.36 4.11 11.09
N ILE A 105 -5.17 3.57 9.89
CA ILE A 105 -4.82 2.17 9.68
C ILE A 105 -3.39 2.14 9.17
N SER A 106 -2.50 1.58 9.99
CA SER A 106 -1.12 1.32 9.59
C SER A 106 -0.97 -0.14 9.19
N PHE A 107 -0.47 -0.38 7.99
CA PHE A 107 -0.20 -1.74 7.50
C PHE A 107 1.25 -2.11 7.73
N ARG A 108 1.51 -3.40 7.93
CA ARG A 108 2.87 -3.96 7.90
C ARG A 108 3.46 -3.62 6.54
N HIS A 109 4.55 -2.87 6.58
CA HIS A 109 5.09 -2.27 5.37
C HIS A 109 5.66 -3.37 4.46
N LYS A 110 5.03 -3.59 3.31
CA LYS A 110 5.67 -4.23 2.17
C LYS A 110 6.42 -3.12 1.43
N GLU A 111 7.74 -3.21 1.36
CA GLU A 111 8.55 -2.26 0.60
C GLU A 111 8.07 -2.20 -0.86
N SER A 112 8.32 -1.08 -1.55
CA SER A 112 8.13 -1.03 -2.99
C SER A 112 8.98 -2.10 -3.65
N GLN A 113 8.40 -2.84 -4.58
CA GLN A 113 9.12 -3.89 -5.29
C GLN A 113 9.43 -3.41 -6.70
N SER A 114 10.64 -3.70 -7.16
CA SER A 114 10.91 -3.61 -8.60
C SER A 114 10.08 -4.66 -9.32
N LEU A 115 9.72 -4.40 -10.57
CA LEU A 115 9.01 -5.40 -11.38
C LEU A 115 9.85 -6.69 -11.54
N ALA A 116 11.18 -6.60 -11.53
CA ALA A 116 12.05 -7.78 -11.48
C ALA A 116 11.82 -8.66 -10.24
N GLN A 117 11.62 -8.05 -9.06
CA GLN A 117 11.38 -8.78 -7.80
C GLN A 117 10.00 -9.44 -7.74
N ILE A 118 9.04 -8.96 -8.54
CA ILE A 118 7.67 -9.47 -8.54
C ILE A 118 7.53 -10.76 -9.37
N GLY A 119 8.57 -11.14 -10.14
CA GLY A 119 8.50 -12.29 -11.04
C GLY A 119 7.68 -11.97 -12.29
N VAL A 120 7.94 -10.81 -12.88
CA VAL A 120 7.29 -10.39 -14.13
C VAL A 120 7.74 -11.28 -15.28
N ASN A 121 6.80 -11.68 -16.13
CA ASN A 121 7.05 -12.55 -17.28
C ASN A 121 8.13 -11.93 -18.22
N ASP A 122 8.97 -12.78 -18.82
CA ASP A 122 10.09 -12.39 -19.67
C ASP A 122 9.70 -11.43 -20.81
N LYS A 123 8.47 -11.56 -21.32
CA LYS A 123 7.89 -10.65 -22.32
C LYS A 123 7.92 -9.18 -21.89
N TYR A 124 7.93 -8.92 -20.59
CA TYR A 124 7.89 -7.59 -19.99
C TYR A 124 9.22 -7.20 -19.33
N ILE A 125 10.34 -7.86 -19.61
CA ILE A 125 11.67 -7.53 -19.04
C ILE A 125 12.03 -6.04 -19.18
N SER A 126 11.59 -5.39 -20.27
CA SER A 126 11.78 -3.94 -20.45
C SER A 126 11.20 -3.08 -19.32
N LEU A 127 10.26 -3.64 -18.54
CA LEU A 127 9.63 -2.98 -17.40
C LEU A 127 10.37 -3.21 -16.08
N ASN A 128 11.31 -4.15 -16.01
CA ASN A 128 12.07 -4.48 -14.80
C ASN A 128 12.67 -3.29 -14.05
N PRO A 129 13.14 -2.21 -14.73
CA PRO A 129 13.64 -1.03 -14.04
C PRO A 129 12.55 -0.25 -13.31
N TYR A 130 11.26 -0.42 -13.61
CA TYR A 130 10.20 0.34 -12.94
C TYR A 130 9.79 -0.32 -11.63
N GLU A 131 9.42 0.54 -10.67
CA GLU A 131 8.98 0.11 -9.34
C GLU A 131 7.48 0.38 -9.16
N VAL A 132 6.78 -0.61 -8.60
CA VAL A 132 5.38 -0.51 -8.19
C VAL A 132 5.33 -0.31 -6.68
N ILE A 133 4.48 0.60 -6.23
CA ILE A 133 4.23 0.83 -4.82
C ILE A 133 3.11 -0.11 -4.39
N LEU A 134 3.38 -1.01 -3.44
CA LEU A 134 2.42 -2.03 -3.02
C LEU A 134 1.73 -1.71 -1.69
N SER A 135 2.36 -0.86 -0.86
CA SER A 135 1.79 -0.41 0.39
C SER A 135 2.00 1.09 0.58
N VAL A 136 0.96 1.74 1.11
CA VAL A 136 1.04 3.08 1.67
C VAL A 136 0.96 2.93 3.18
N PRO A 137 1.82 3.64 3.94
CA PRO A 137 1.98 3.40 5.36
C PRO A 137 0.72 3.65 6.19
N VAL A 138 -0.11 4.64 5.82
CA VAL A 138 -1.26 5.06 6.61
C VAL A 138 -2.46 5.39 5.71
N VAL A 139 -3.63 4.92 6.12
CA VAL A 139 -4.93 5.35 5.60
C VAL A 139 -5.74 5.95 6.74
N GLY A 140 -6.17 7.20 6.57
CA GLY A 140 -7.03 7.87 7.55
C GLY A 140 -8.51 7.70 7.24
N LEU A 141 -9.31 7.54 8.29
CA LEU A 141 -10.74 7.28 8.25
C LEU A 141 -11.42 7.99 9.44
N SER A 142 -12.66 8.44 9.29
CA SER A 142 -13.42 8.98 10.43
C SER A 142 -13.96 7.83 11.28
N TYR A 143 -13.90 7.95 12.61
CA TYR A 143 -14.45 6.92 13.50
C TYR A 143 -15.96 6.77 13.31
N LYS A 144 -16.70 7.89 13.27
CA LYS A 144 -18.15 7.88 13.02
C LYS A 144 -18.45 7.91 11.52
N PRO A 145 -19.48 7.19 11.05
CA PRO A 145 -20.35 6.28 11.81
C PRO A 145 -19.66 4.94 12.15
N ALA A 146 -19.66 4.55 13.44
CA ALA A 146 -18.81 3.47 13.96
C ALA A 146 -19.08 2.10 13.30
N ARG A 147 -20.34 1.78 13.00
CA ARG A 147 -20.73 0.53 12.35
C ARG A 147 -20.15 0.40 10.94
N ASP A 148 -20.32 1.43 10.11
CA ASP A 148 -19.81 1.40 8.73
C ASP A 148 -18.29 1.46 8.70
N THR A 149 -17.68 2.22 9.62
CA THR A 149 -16.24 2.23 9.83
C THR A 149 -15.72 0.84 10.19
N ALA A 150 -16.40 0.12 11.09
CA ALA A 150 -16.03 -1.24 11.47
C ALA A 150 -16.16 -2.21 10.29
N LEU A 151 -17.27 -2.12 9.54
CA LEU A 151 -17.50 -2.93 8.34
C LEU A 151 -16.45 -2.66 7.25
N PHE A 152 -16.07 -1.40 7.06
CA PHE A 152 -15.00 -1.02 6.14
C PHE A 152 -13.67 -1.64 6.54
N ILE A 153 -13.29 -1.53 7.82
CA ILE A 153 -12.05 -2.11 8.32
C ILE A 153 -12.06 -3.63 8.19
N ALA A 154 -13.18 -4.29 8.50
CA ALA A 154 -13.32 -5.74 8.36
C ALA A 154 -13.03 -6.19 6.93
N ASN A 155 -13.76 -5.65 5.94
CA ASN A 155 -13.56 -5.98 4.52
C ASN A 155 -12.15 -5.65 4.03
N LEU A 156 -11.60 -4.50 4.47
CA LEU A 156 -10.27 -4.08 4.06
C LEU A 156 -9.17 -5.00 4.59
N ILE A 157 -9.27 -5.41 5.85
CA ILE A 157 -8.32 -6.31 6.50
C ILE A 157 -8.43 -7.70 5.90
N GLU A 158 -9.64 -8.20 5.70
CA GLU A 158 -9.88 -9.50 5.07
C GLU A 158 -9.27 -9.59 3.68
N ALA A 159 -9.53 -8.60 2.82
CA ALA A 159 -8.92 -8.51 1.50
C ALA A 159 -7.39 -8.54 1.57
N GLN A 160 -6.82 -8.01 2.65
CA GLN A 160 -5.38 -7.92 2.82
C GLN A 160 -4.75 -9.18 3.44
N ILE A 161 -5.52 -9.97 4.18
CA ILE A 161 -5.13 -11.32 4.64
C ILE A 161 -5.10 -12.26 3.44
N ASN A 162 -6.14 -12.19 2.60
CA ASN A 162 -6.34 -13.06 1.45
C ASN A 162 -5.80 -12.45 0.15
N LEU A 163 -4.75 -11.63 0.18
CA LEU A 163 -4.30 -10.83 -0.97
C LEU A 163 -4.00 -11.64 -2.24
N ASP A 164 -3.56 -12.90 -2.08
CA ASP A 164 -3.24 -13.80 -3.19
C ASP A 164 -4.44 -14.64 -3.67
N ALA A 165 -5.59 -14.55 -2.98
CA ALA A 165 -6.81 -15.25 -3.37
C ALA A 165 -7.53 -14.53 -4.51
N SER A 166 -8.33 -15.29 -5.29
CA SER A 166 -9.06 -14.77 -6.45
C SER A 166 -10.11 -13.71 -6.09
N ASP A 167 -10.66 -13.78 -4.88
CA ASP A 167 -11.71 -12.91 -4.35
C ASP A 167 -11.17 -11.64 -3.66
N ALA A 168 -9.86 -11.51 -3.48
CA ALA A 168 -9.24 -10.34 -2.83
C ALA A 168 -9.68 -9.02 -3.45
N ALA A 169 -9.75 -8.97 -4.78
CA ALA A 169 -10.20 -7.80 -5.52
C ALA A 169 -11.67 -7.46 -5.23
N ASP A 170 -12.53 -8.46 -5.02
CA ASP A 170 -13.95 -8.25 -4.71
C ASP A 170 -14.14 -7.77 -3.28
N ASN A 171 -13.36 -8.29 -2.32
CA ASN A 171 -13.35 -7.77 -0.95
C ASN A 171 -12.85 -6.31 -0.89
N PHE A 172 -11.85 -5.93 -1.69
CA PHE A 172 -11.46 -4.52 -1.83
C PHE A 172 -12.56 -3.67 -2.49
N LYS A 173 -13.28 -4.19 -3.49
CA LYS A 173 -14.43 -3.47 -4.07
C LYS A 173 -15.54 -3.29 -3.04
N ALA A 174 -15.82 -4.30 -2.22
CA ALA A 174 -16.80 -4.24 -1.13
C ALA A 174 -16.41 -3.19 -0.08
N ALA A 175 -15.14 -3.14 0.33
CA ALA A 175 -14.65 -2.07 1.20
C ALA A 175 -14.81 -0.68 0.53
N GLY A 176 -14.48 -0.58 -0.76
CA GLY A 176 -14.57 0.66 -1.54
C GLY A 176 -15.98 1.11 -1.90
N SER A 177 -17.00 0.27 -1.71
CA SER A 177 -18.41 0.56 -2.03
C SER A 177 -19.23 0.97 -0.81
N ILE A 178 -18.67 0.93 0.40
CA ILE A 178 -19.36 1.40 1.60
C ILE A 178 -19.57 2.91 1.52
N TYR A 179 -20.83 3.32 1.39
CA TYR A 179 -21.24 4.72 1.32
C TYR A 179 -21.58 5.25 2.72
N ALA A 180 -20.57 5.69 3.45
CA ALA A 180 -20.75 6.39 4.73
C ALA A 180 -20.29 7.86 4.66
N THR A 181 -20.82 8.67 5.57
CA THR A 181 -20.57 10.13 5.69
C THR A 181 -19.25 10.41 6.40
N TRP A 182 -18.15 9.86 5.89
CA TRP A 182 -16.82 10.13 6.41
C TRP A 182 -16.24 11.44 5.85
N THR A 183 -15.39 12.11 6.63
CA THR A 183 -14.87 13.46 6.34
C THR A 183 -13.67 13.51 5.37
N SER A 184 -13.08 12.35 5.05
CA SER A 184 -11.90 12.18 4.18
C SER A 184 -12.22 11.22 3.07
N PHE A 185 -11.61 11.34 1.90
CA PHE A 185 -11.83 10.39 0.81
C PHE A 185 -10.71 9.35 0.63
N SER A 186 -9.72 9.34 1.53
CA SER A 186 -8.60 8.39 1.49
C SER A 186 -9.05 6.93 1.55
N HIS A 187 -10.04 6.65 2.39
CA HIS A 187 -10.61 5.31 2.54
C HIS A 187 -11.37 4.83 1.30
N ARG A 188 -11.89 5.75 0.45
CA ARG A 188 -12.49 5.37 -0.83
C ARG A 188 -11.42 5.08 -1.86
N ALA A 189 -10.36 5.88 -1.89
CA ALA A 189 -9.31 5.72 -2.88
C ALA A 189 -8.45 4.46 -2.66
N TYR A 190 -8.17 4.11 -1.39
CA TYR A 190 -7.23 3.04 -1.07
C TYR A 190 -7.66 1.65 -1.57
N PRO A 191 -8.91 1.18 -1.36
CA PRO A 191 -9.33 -0.13 -1.85
C PRO A 191 -9.25 -0.23 -3.38
N TRP A 192 -9.72 0.80 -4.10
CA TRP A 192 -9.63 0.83 -5.56
C TRP A 192 -8.19 0.87 -6.09
N TRP A 193 -7.28 1.51 -5.35
CA TRP A 193 -5.86 1.43 -5.65
C TRP A 193 -5.31 0.00 -5.49
N GLN A 194 -5.74 -0.72 -4.44
CA GLN A 194 -5.36 -2.13 -4.27
C GLN A 194 -5.96 -3.04 -5.34
N VAL A 195 -7.21 -2.83 -5.75
CA VAL A 195 -7.82 -3.50 -6.92
C VAL A 195 -6.94 -3.28 -8.15
N GLY A 196 -6.48 -2.05 -8.39
CA GLY A 196 -5.57 -1.74 -9.50
C GLY A 196 -4.24 -2.49 -9.39
N ASN A 197 -3.67 -2.58 -8.18
CA ASN A 197 -2.44 -3.35 -7.95
C ASN A 197 -2.62 -4.83 -8.26
N ILE A 198 -3.68 -5.47 -7.76
CA ILE A 198 -3.96 -6.89 -8.02
C ILE A 198 -4.03 -7.16 -9.53
N ASN A 199 -4.84 -6.39 -10.25
CA ASN A 199 -5.00 -6.54 -11.70
C ASN A 199 -3.68 -6.29 -12.46
N LEU A 200 -2.91 -5.26 -12.06
CA LEU A 200 -1.61 -4.99 -12.68
C LEU A 200 -0.63 -6.14 -12.46
N LEU A 201 -0.54 -6.65 -11.24
CA LEU A 201 0.40 -7.73 -10.92
C LEU A 201 0.01 -9.04 -11.59
N GLN A 202 -1.28 -9.40 -11.61
CA GLN A 202 -1.77 -10.57 -12.32
C GLN A 202 -1.48 -10.47 -13.83
N GLY A 203 -1.79 -9.33 -14.45
CA GLY A 203 -1.56 -9.13 -15.88
C GLY A 203 -0.08 -9.07 -16.29
N LEU A 204 0.83 -8.76 -15.35
CA LEU A 204 2.28 -8.80 -15.58
C LEU A 204 2.91 -10.17 -15.32
N LYS A 205 2.24 -11.03 -14.56
CA LYS A 205 2.68 -12.41 -14.25
C LYS A 205 2.11 -13.44 -15.20
N SER A 206 0.98 -13.18 -15.86
CA SER A 206 0.34 -14.15 -16.75
C SER A 206 1.22 -14.47 -17.97
N ASP A 207 1.31 -15.76 -18.31
CA ASP A 207 2.00 -16.23 -19.52
C ASP A 207 1.23 -15.89 -20.79
N SER A 208 -0.10 -15.79 -20.66
CA SER A 208 -1.01 -15.34 -21.70
C SER A 208 -1.17 -13.82 -21.68
N TYR A 209 -1.48 -13.27 -22.86
CA TYR A 209 -1.71 -11.85 -23.05
C TYR A 209 -3.04 -11.40 -22.41
N GLU A 210 -2.98 -10.77 -21.23
CA GLU A 210 -4.17 -10.23 -20.55
C GLU A 210 -4.20 -8.70 -20.54
N SER A 211 -4.26 -8.08 -21.71
CA SER A 211 -4.51 -6.63 -21.85
C SER A 211 -5.78 -6.16 -21.15
N GLY A 212 -6.76 -7.07 -20.98
CA GLY A 212 -7.93 -6.87 -20.13
C GLY A 212 -7.56 -6.49 -18.70
N LEU A 213 -6.69 -7.26 -18.03
CA LEU A 213 -6.25 -6.97 -16.66
C LEU A 213 -5.50 -5.64 -16.55
N ILE A 214 -4.63 -5.33 -17.52
CA ILE A 214 -3.92 -4.04 -17.52
C ILE A 214 -4.90 -2.87 -17.73
N ASN A 215 -5.94 -3.03 -18.55
CA ASN A 215 -7.02 -2.05 -18.67
C ASN A 215 -7.80 -1.89 -17.37
N CYS A 216 -8.19 -3.00 -16.74
CA CYS A 216 -8.86 -2.99 -15.43
C CYS A 216 -8.01 -2.27 -14.37
N ALA A 217 -6.69 -2.48 -14.37
CA ALA A 217 -5.77 -1.77 -13.48
C ALA A 217 -5.77 -0.26 -13.75
N ILE A 218 -5.66 0.15 -15.01
CA ILE A 218 -5.69 1.56 -15.42
C ILE A 218 -6.99 2.24 -14.96
N ASP A 219 -8.13 1.59 -15.15
CA ASP A 219 -9.43 2.16 -14.81
C ASP A 219 -9.66 2.21 -13.30
N ALA A 220 -9.22 1.18 -12.56
CA ALA A 220 -9.22 1.19 -11.10
C ALA A 220 -8.35 2.33 -10.55
N TYR A 221 -7.15 2.57 -11.10
CA TYR A 221 -6.31 3.68 -10.68
C TYR A 221 -6.90 5.05 -11.02
N LYS A 222 -7.51 5.21 -12.20
CA LYS A 222 -8.24 6.44 -12.54
C LYS A 222 -9.41 6.67 -11.59
N TYR A 223 -10.15 5.62 -11.23
CA TYR A 223 -11.24 5.71 -10.28
C TYR A 223 -10.72 6.12 -8.89
N ALA A 224 -9.70 5.43 -8.36
CA ALA A 224 -9.05 5.75 -7.09
C ALA A 224 -8.57 7.21 -7.03
N ALA A 225 -7.92 7.70 -8.09
CA ALA A 225 -7.44 9.07 -8.17
C ALA A 225 -8.57 10.12 -8.15
N ARG A 226 -9.75 9.80 -8.73
CA ARG A 226 -10.92 10.70 -8.70
C ARG A 226 -11.55 10.79 -7.32
N GLN A 227 -11.47 9.71 -6.53
CA GLN A 227 -12.00 9.72 -5.17
C GLN A 227 -11.13 10.59 -4.24
N LEU A 228 -9.82 10.60 -4.44
CA LEU A 228 -8.91 11.23 -3.50
C LEU A 228 -8.75 12.74 -3.73
N ARG A 229 -9.11 13.56 -2.74
CA ARG A 229 -8.70 14.96 -2.73
C ARG A 229 -7.19 15.05 -2.54
N TYR A 230 -6.56 15.98 -3.24
CA TYR A 230 -5.12 16.18 -3.24
C TYR A 230 -4.49 16.35 -1.85
N ALA A 231 -5.23 16.97 -0.91
CA ALA A 231 -4.75 17.26 0.44
C ALA A 231 -5.02 16.14 1.46
N ASP A 232 -5.85 15.16 1.15
CA ASP A 232 -6.27 14.15 2.14
C ASP A 232 -5.17 13.13 2.44
N ASN A 233 -4.48 12.65 1.40
CA ASN A 233 -3.35 11.73 1.52
C ASN A 233 -2.41 11.84 0.30
N PRO A 234 -1.42 12.77 0.33
CA PRO A 234 -0.52 12.98 -0.81
C PRO A 234 0.35 11.75 -1.12
N GLU A 235 0.69 10.94 -0.12
CA GLU A 235 1.45 9.70 -0.33
C GLU A 235 0.63 8.69 -1.15
N LEU A 236 -0.65 8.50 -0.79
CA LEU A 236 -1.55 7.63 -1.54
C LEU A 236 -1.80 8.15 -2.96
N LEU A 237 -2.01 9.45 -3.14
CA LEU A 237 -2.19 10.02 -4.47
C LEU A 237 -0.95 9.84 -5.35
N SER A 238 0.25 10.02 -4.78
CA SER A 238 1.51 9.77 -5.47
C SER A 238 1.66 8.29 -5.82
N ALA A 239 1.25 7.37 -4.94
CA ALA A 239 1.29 5.94 -5.20
C ALA A 239 0.35 5.53 -6.34
N ILE A 240 -0.90 5.99 -6.31
CA ILE A 240 -1.89 5.78 -7.37
C ILE A 240 -1.34 6.29 -8.71
N THR A 241 -0.81 7.52 -8.72
CA THR A 241 -0.35 8.16 -9.95
C THR A 241 0.91 7.50 -10.50
N ASN A 242 1.83 7.04 -9.65
CA ASN A 242 3.00 6.26 -10.04
C ASN A 242 2.58 4.92 -10.66
N ASN A 243 1.72 4.15 -10.00
CA ASN A 243 1.35 2.83 -10.48
C ASN A 243 0.52 2.92 -11.78
N LEU A 244 -0.31 3.95 -11.94
CA LEU A 244 -0.97 4.26 -13.21
C LEU A 244 0.05 4.53 -14.33
N ALA A 245 1.16 5.21 -14.04
CA ALA A 245 2.22 5.41 -15.02
C ALA A 245 2.90 4.08 -15.40
N VAL A 246 3.14 3.19 -14.43
CA VAL A 246 3.67 1.84 -14.68
C VAL A 246 2.70 1.02 -15.54
N ALA A 247 1.39 1.09 -15.29
CA ALA A 247 0.39 0.41 -16.11
C ALA A 247 0.39 0.94 -17.56
N TYR A 248 0.60 2.24 -17.78
CA TYR A 248 0.81 2.76 -19.14
C TYR A 248 2.13 2.28 -19.76
N MET A 249 3.19 2.10 -18.98
CA MET A 249 4.42 1.48 -19.49
C MET A 249 4.18 0.03 -19.89
N ALA A 250 3.40 -0.73 -19.12
CA ALA A 250 2.99 -2.08 -19.49
C ALA A 250 2.21 -2.08 -20.82
N LYS A 251 1.25 -1.15 -20.99
CA LYS A 251 0.54 -0.94 -22.26
C LYS A 251 1.47 -0.57 -23.41
N LEU A 252 2.48 0.25 -23.17
CA LEU A 252 3.48 0.59 -24.18
C LEU A 252 4.27 -0.65 -24.63
N SER A 253 4.71 -1.49 -23.70
CA SER A 253 5.46 -2.71 -24.02
C SER A 253 4.63 -3.71 -24.81
N ILE A 254 3.31 -3.68 -24.66
CA ILE A 254 2.35 -4.50 -25.39
C ILE A 254 2.04 -3.93 -26.77
N GLU A 255 1.52 -2.70 -26.82
CA GLU A 255 0.89 -2.14 -28.01
C GLU A 255 1.85 -1.29 -28.85
N ALA A 256 3.07 -1.03 -28.34
CA ALA A 256 4.10 -0.20 -28.97
C ALA A 256 3.66 1.24 -29.35
N LYS A 257 2.52 1.72 -28.83
CA LYS A 257 2.01 3.07 -29.13
C LYS A 257 2.71 4.15 -28.31
N LYS A 258 3.34 5.11 -29.00
CA LYS A 258 4.09 6.21 -28.37
C LYS A 258 3.25 7.08 -27.42
N GLU A 259 1.92 7.11 -27.59
CA GLU A 259 1.01 7.84 -26.71
C GLU A 259 1.10 7.38 -25.25
N TYR A 260 1.23 6.07 -25.01
CA TYR A 260 1.34 5.52 -23.66
C TYR A 260 2.64 5.96 -22.98
N LYS A 261 3.73 6.12 -23.74
CA LYS A 261 4.97 6.70 -23.22
C LYS A 261 4.76 8.16 -22.76
N LYS A 262 4.02 8.95 -23.54
CA LYS A 262 3.68 10.35 -23.20
C LYS A 262 2.81 10.40 -21.94
N LEU A 263 1.81 9.52 -21.84
CA LEU A 263 0.94 9.39 -20.68
C LEU A 263 1.72 8.97 -19.43
N ALA A 264 2.55 7.94 -19.52
CA ALA A 264 3.42 7.48 -18.43
C ALA A 264 4.34 8.60 -17.95
N ARG A 265 5.02 9.32 -18.86
CA ARG A 265 5.87 10.46 -18.50
C ARG A 265 5.09 11.56 -17.76
N LYS A 266 3.89 11.91 -18.26
CA LYS A 266 3.02 12.91 -17.62
C LYS A 266 2.64 12.46 -16.20
N LYS A 267 2.30 11.18 -16.02
CA LYS A 267 1.89 10.63 -14.73
C LYS A 267 3.05 10.47 -13.75
N PHE A 268 4.22 10.00 -14.17
CA PHE A 268 5.41 9.99 -13.29
C PHE A 268 5.81 11.41 -12.86
N SER A 269 5.74 12.41 -13.74
CA SER A 269 5.98 13.81 -13.37
C SER A 269 4.96 14.28 -12.33
N ALA A 270 3.67 14.09 -12.60
CA ALA A 270 2.62 14.47 -11.66
C ALA A 270 2.79 13.77 -10.30
N ALA A 271 3.12 12.48 -10.28
CA ALA A 271 3.39 11.71 -9.07
C ALA A 271 4.53 12.32 -8.25
N LYS A 272 5.63 12.68 -8.93
CA LYS A 272 6.77 13.35 -8.31
C LYS A 272 6.41 14.72 -7.71
N ASP A 273 5.46 15.45 -8.31
CA ASP A 273 5.16 16.84 -7.92
C ASP A 273 4.04 16.95 -6.86
N ILE A 274 3.41 15.83 -6.47
CA ILE A 274 2.32 15.79 -5.46
C ILE A 274 2.74 16.29 -4.07
N SER A 275 4.02 16.20 -3.76
CA SER A 275 4.59 16.35 -2.41
C SER A 275 4.87 17.76 -1.93
N ASN A 276 4.67 18.81 -2.74
CA ASN A 276 5.01 20.19 -2.34
C ASN A 276 4.06 20.74 -1.25
N ARG A 277 3.36 19.86 -0.52
CA ARG A 277 2.38 20.19 0.49
C ARG A 277 2.62 19.36 1.75
N PRO A 278 2.33 19.94 2.94
CA PRO A 278 2.51 19.25 4.21
C PRO A 278 1.63 18.00 4.27
N ASN A 279 2.25 16.88 4.64
CA ASN A 279 1.55 15.64 4.93
C ASN A 279 1.04 15.68 6.37
N ARG A 280 -0.28 15.57 6.57
CA ARG A 280 -0.91 15.59 7.91
C ARG A 280 -0.39 14.49 8.84
N TYR A 281 0.14 13.41 8.29
CA TYR A 281 0.69 12.29 9.04
C TYR A 281 2.20 12.43 9.33
N GLY A 282 2.85 13.53 8.92
CA GLY A 282 4.29 13.77 9.16
C GLY A 282 5.23 12.79 8.44
N ILE A 283 4.73 12.05 7.44
CA ILE A 283 5.49 10.97 6.78
C ILE A 283 6.35 11.53 5.65
N LYS A 284 7.61 11.07 5.59
CA LYS A 284 8.45 11.22 4.40
C LYS A 284 7.74 10.57 3.21
N LEU A 285 7.54 11.35 2.14
CA LEU A 285 6.80 10.93 0.95
C LEU A 285 7.64 9.97 0.09
N ARG A 286 7.53 8.66 0.34
CA ARG A 286 8.35 7.63 -0.33
C ARG A 286 7.87 7.41 -1.75
N ALA A 287 6.56 7.38 -1.94
CA ALA A 287 5.93 7.22 -3.25
C ALA A 287 6.46 8.24 -4.27
N GLN A 288 6.73 9.46 -3.81
CA GLN A 288 7.30 10.53 -4.61
C GLN A 288 8.73 10.22 -5.07
N ARG A 289 9.59 9.72 -4.16
CA ARG A 289 10.97 9.36 -4.48
C ARG A 289 11.02 8.23 -5.50
N ILE A 290 10.14 7.24 -5.35
CA ILE A 290 9.98 6.14 -6.29
C ILE A 290 9.53 6.68 -7.65
N ALA A 291 8.52 7.56 -7.69
CA ALA A 291 8.08 8.21 -8.93
C ALA A 291 9.22 9.01 -9.60
N ALA A 292 10.04 9.73 -8.82
CA ALA A 292 11.20 10.46 -9.34
C ALA A 292 12.25 9.53 -9.94
N ARG A 293 12.54 8.39 -9.30
CA ARG A 293 13.44 7.34 -9.84
C ARG A 293 12.89 6.75 -11.14
N ASN A 294 11.61 6.38 -11.16
CA ASN A 294 10.93 5.87 -12.35
C ASN A 294 10.95 6.89 -13.51
N LEU A 295 10.72 8.17 -13.22
CA LEU A 295 10.80 9.25 -14.21
C LEU A 295 12.22 9.41 -14.78
N LYS A 296 13.24 9.32 -13.92
CA LYS A 296 14.64 9.41 -14.32
C LYS A 296 14.99 8.26 -15.28
N ARG A 297 14.63 7.02 -14.91
CA ARG A 297 14.80 5.82 -15.76
C ARG A 297 14.13 5.98 -17.13
N LEU A 298 12.88 6.44 -17.15
CA LEU A 298 12.14 6.69 -18.41
C LEU A 298 12.82 7.73 -19.32
N ARG A 299 13.49 8.74 -18.73
CA ARG A 299 14.23 9.76 -19.49
C ARG A 299 15.53 9.20 -20.07
N GLU A 300 16.26 8.42 -19.28
CA GLU A 300 17.55 7.80 -19.65
C GLU A 300 17.42 6.80 -20.81
N GLU A 301 16.31 6.06 -20.90
CA GLU A 301 16.01 5.20 -22.07
C GLU A 301 16.03 5.96 -23.41
N ASN A 302 15.71 7.26 -23.41
CA ASN A 302 15.74 8.07 -24.63
C ASN A 302 17.16 8.50 -25.01
N VAL A 303 18.08 8.59 -24.04
CA VAL A 303 19.46 8.99 -24.27
C VAL A 303 20.20 7.87 -24.99
N PHE A 304 20.03 6.61 -24.57
CA PHE A 304 20.65 5.46 -25.20
C PHE A 304 20.18 5.21 -26.65
N LYS A 305 18.89 5.42 -26.96
CA LYS A 305 18.40 5.36 -28.36
C LYS A 305 18.97 6.50 -29.22
N GLY A 306 19.16 7.69 -28.65
CA GLY A 306 19.74 8.85 -29.34
C GLY A 306 21.25 8.73 -29.61
N GLU A 307 22.02 8.18 -28.67
CA GLU A 307 23.46 7.95 -28.84
C GLU A 307 23.78 6.77 -29.75
N GLY A 308 22.99 5.69 -29.71
CA GLY A 308 23.12 4.57 -30.64
C GLY A 308 22.89 4.96 -32.10
N LEU A 309 21.92 5.85 -32.35
CA LEU A 309 21.67 6.44 -33.68
C LEU A 309 22.78 7.41 -34.10
N LYS A 310 23.31 8.23 -33.18
CA LYS A 310 24.46 9.11 -33.47
C LYS A 310 25.75 8.34 -33.74
N ARG A 311 26.02 7.24 -33.02
CA ARG A 311 27.18 6.35 -33.26
C ARG A 311 27.05 5.62 -34.60
N LYS A 312 25.89 5.04 -34.94
CA LYS A 312 25.64 4.46 -36.28
C LYS A 312 25.77 5.51 -37.39
N GLY A 313 25.25 6.72 -37.19
CA GLY A 313 25.39 7.83 -38.15
C GLY A 313 26.84 8.30 -38.36
N LYS A 314 27.66 8.36 -37.30
CA LYS A 314 29.10 8.65 -37.41
C LYS A 314 29.87 7.51 -38.09
N HIS A 315 29.54 6.26 -37.79
CA HIS A 315 30.20 5.10 -38.40
C HIS A 315 29.89 4.97 -39.92
N LEU A 316 28.66 5.28 -40.33
CA LEU A 316 28.21 5.34 -41.73
C LEU A 316 28.84 6.51 -42.50
N LYS A 317 29.03 7.67 -41.84
CA LYS A 317 29.74 8.82 -42.45
C LYS A 317 31.24 8.54 -42.59
N ALA A 318 31.87 7.89 -41.61
CA ALA A 318 33.27 7.50 -41.68
C ALA A 318 33.55 6.46 -42.77
N THR A 319 32.66 5.46 -42.95
CA THR A 319 32.79 4.46 -44.03
C THR A 319 32.53 5.02 -45.42
N LYS A 320 31.60 5.98 -45.58
CA LYS A 320 31.43 6.71 -46.85
C LYS A 320 32.63 7.62 -47.18
N ALA A 321 33.19 8.30 -46.18
CA ALA A 321 34.39 9.11 -46.35
C ALA A 321 35.62 8.26 -46.73
N PHE A 322 35.76 7.08 -46.12
CA PHE A 322 36.82 6.13 -46.45
C PHE A 322 36.71 5.63 -47.90
N LYS A 323 35.53 5.16 -48.34
CA LYS A 323 35.29 4.70 -49.73
C LYS A 323 35.51 5.79 -50.79
N ASN A 324 35.17 7.04 -50.49
CA ASN A 324 35.42 8.15 -51.41
C ASN A 324 36.91 8.54 -51.49
N LYS A 325 37.68 8.34 -50.40
CA LYS A 325 39.13 8.57 -50.40
C LYS A 325 39.88 7.49 -51.17
N THR A 326 39.47 6.22 -51.06
CA THR A 326 40.05 5.10 -51.83
C THR A 326 39.76 5.22 -53.33
N LYS A 327 38.55 5.64 -53.73
CA LYS A 327 38.22 5.89 -55.15
C LYS A 327 39.02 7.03 -55.79
N LYS A 328 39.52 7.98 -54.99
CA LYS A 328 40.30 9.13 -55.46
C LYS A 328 41.81 8.85 -55.54
N GLN A 329 42.27 7.73 -54.98
CA GLN A 329 43.65 7.25 -55.09
C GLN A 329 43.81 6.15 -56.15
N LEU A 330 42.71 5.63 -56.68
CA LEU A 330 42.65 4.61 -57.75
C LEU A 330 42.27 5.22 -59.12
N ARG A 331 42.30 6.54 -59.24
CA ARG A 331 42.20 7.32 -60.49
C ARG A 331 43.38 8.26 -60.52
#